data_AF-A0A7V4YUY9-F1
#
_entry.id   AF-A0A7V4YUY9-F1
#
_cell.length_a   1.000
_cell.length_b   1.000
_cell.length_c   1.000
_cell.angle_alpha   90.00
_cell.angle_beta   90.00
_cell.angle_gamma   90.00
#
_symmetry.space_group_name_H-M   'P 1'
#
loop_
_entity.id
_entity.type
_entity.pdbx_description
1 polymer ?
#
loop_
_entity_poly.entity_id
_entity_poly.type
_entity_poly.pdbx_seq_one_letter_code
_entity_poly.pdbx_strand_id
1 'polypeptide(L)'
;AGLTGVPFTDPIRLANLCGIENDFPKKPELSSVFVWQFINAYGGAEAFCRDFYITSLSPLGFVKDGKNINYYDDRQLQKTAEPFIVWNIRTQLDFGANRDAAICLGEGQNFAFFQKINATQGFFKEIIPLPHPRWVMQYRRKRVEEFVQRYVETLRSSF
;
A
#
# COMPACT_ATOMS: atom_id res chain seq x y z
N ALA A 1 5.87 7.76 3.74
CA ALA A 1 5.43 7.02 4.93
C ALA A 1 6.57 6.82 5.93
N GLY A 2 7.83 6.65 5.51
CA GLY A 2 8.92 6.33 6.44
C GLY A 2 9.13 7.36 7.56
N LEU A 3 8.69 8.61 7.35
CA LEU A 3 8.79 9.68 8.35
C LEU A 3 7.57 9.77 9.28
N THR A 4 6.36 9.55 8.75
CA THR A 4 5.11 9.71 9.50
C THR A 4 4.64 8.43 10.18
N GLY A 5 5.14 7.27 9.76
CA GLY A 5 4.62 5.96 10.18
C GLY A 5 3.28 5.60 9.54
N VAL A 6 2.62 6.54 8.85
CA VAL A 6 1.32 6.31 8.20
C VAL A 6 1.52 5.94 6.72
N PRO A 7 1.03 4.77 6.27
CA PRO A 7 1.16 4.33 4.89
C PRO A 7 0.70 5.39 3.88
N PHE A 8 1.55 5.63 2.87
CA PHE A 8 1.34 6.60 1.80
C PHE A 8 0.83 7.99 2.24
N THR A 9 1.16 8.44 3.45
CA THR A 9 0.72 9.73 3.95
C THR A 9 1.93 10.53 4.41
N ASP A 10 2.33 11.51 3.60
CA ASP A 10 3.42 12.42 3.94
C ASP A 10 2.99 13.46 5.02
N PRO A 11 3.94 14.18 5.65
CA PRO A 11 3.65 15.18 6.69
C PRO A 11 2.65 16.27 6.32
N ILE A 12 2.53 16.58 5.03
CA ILE A 12 1.64 17.63 4.51
C ILE A 12 0.21 17.09 4.46
N ARG A 13 0.00 15.89 3.91
CA ARG A 13 -1.33 15.26 3.85
C ARG A 13 -1.82 14.86 5.24
N LEU A 14 -0.92 14.39 6.11
CA LEU A 14 -1.25 14.05 7.49
C LEU A 14 -1.87 15.26 8.23
N ALA A 15 -1.29 16.44 8.07
CA ALA A 15 -1.82 17.66 8.67
C ALA A 15 -3.08 18.16 7.95
N ASN A 16 -3.00 18.36 6.63
CA ASN A 16 -4.02 19.11 5.90
C ASN A 16 -5.26 18.28 5.55
N LEU A 17 -5.13 16.95 5.44
CA LEU A 17 -6.21 16.05 5.01
C LEU A 17 -6.69 15.13 6.14
N CYS A 18 -5.82 14.78 7.10
CA CYS A 18 -6.21 13.99 8.27
C CYS A 18 -6.43 14.83 9.54
N GLY A 19 -6.07 16.11 9.55
CA GLY A 19 -6.17 16.96 10.74
C GLY A 19 -5.16 16.61 11.84
N ILE A 20 -4.07 15.88 11.51
CA ILE A 20 -3.05 15.46 12.47
C ILE A 20 -1.81 16.34 12.31
N GLU A 21 -1.71 17.34 13.18
CA GLU A 21 -0.56 18.25 13.24
C GLU A 21 0.74 17.49 13.52
N ASN A 22 1.84 17.98 12.95
CA ASN A 22 3.16 17.39 13.11
C ASN A 22 4.25 18.41 12.76
N ASP A 23 5.42 18.25 13.35
CA ASP A 23 6.62 19.09 13.21
C ASP A 23 7.63 18.55 12.19
N PHE A 24 7.30 17.44 11.52
CA PHE A 24 8.17 16.84 10.51
C PHE A 24 8.47 17.79 9.34
N PRO A 25 9.67 17.66 8.72
CA PRO A 25 9.99 18.36 7.49
C PRO A 25 8.91 18.16 6.41
N LYS A 26 8.30 19.26 5.97
CA LYS A 26 7.19 19.27 5.00
C LYS A 26 7.70 18.97 3.58
N LYS A 27 8.08 17.71 3.35
CA LYS A 27 8.53 17.21 2.05
C LYS A 27 7.45 16.32 1.44
N PRO A 28 6.94 16.65 0.24
CA PRO A 28 5.92 15.83 -0.40
C PRO A 28 6.52 14.51 -0.92
N GLU A 29 5.78 13.42 -0.76
CA GLU A 29 6.11 12.13 -1.37
C GLU A 29 5.23 11.87 -2.59
N LEU A 30 5.82 11.60 -3.76
CA LEU A 30 5.06 11.39 -5.01
C LEU A 30 3.95 10.34 -4.85
N SER A 31 4.26 9.20 -4.24
CA SER A 31 3.28 8.13 -3.99
C SER A 31 2.14 8.61 -3.08
N SER A 32 2.44 9.46 -2.09
CA SER A 32 1.42 10.03 -1.21
C SER A 32 0.48 10.96 -1.97
N VAL A 33 1.03 11.78 -2.89
CA VAL A 33 0.20 12.64 -3.75
C VAL A 33 -0.84 11.82 -4.51
N PHE A 34 -0.42 10.74 -5.17
CA PHE A 34 -1.33 9.90 -5.95
C PHE A 34 -2.38 9.17 -5.08
N VAL A 35 -1.95 8.62 -3.94
CA VAL A 35 -2.86 7.92 -3.04
C VAL A 35 -3.98 8.83 -2.56
N TRP A 36 -3.63 10.05 -2.16
CA TRP A 36 -4.61 11.03 -1.71
C TRP A 36 -5.50 11.57 -2.84
N GLN A 37 -5.07 11.51 -4.10
CA GLN A 37 -5.95 11.81 -5.24
C GLN A 37 -7.08 10.79 -5.37
N PHE A 38 -6.79 9.49 -5.30
CA PHE A 38 -7.86 8.48 -5.39
C PHE A 38 -8.68 8.39 -4.11
N ILE A 39 -8.12 8.63 -2.92
CA ILE A 39 -8.89 8.69 -1.67
C ILE A 39 -9.93 9.82 -1.77
N ASN A 40 -9.52 11.00 -2.24
CA ASN A 40 -10.46 12.11 -2.44
C ASN A 40 -11.51 11.79 -3.50
N ALA A 41 -11.12 11.17 -4.62
CA ALA A 41 -12.07 10.77 -5.67
C ALA A 41 -13.02 9.63 -5.21
N TYR A 42 -12.60 8.77 -4.28
CA TYR A 42 -13.43 7.72 -3.71
C TYR A 42 -14.56 8.28 -2.85
N GLY A 43 -14.26 9.31 -2.06
CA GLY A 43 -15.20 9.98 -1.16
C GLY A 43 -14.56 10.74 0.00
N GLY A 44 -13.23 10.91 0.01
CA GLY A 44 -12.48 11.53 1.09
C GLY A 44 -11.97 10.53 2.14
N ALA A 45 -11.20 11.04 3.10
CA ALA A 45 -10.53 10.24 4.12
C ALA A 45 -11.50 9.40 4.95
N GLU A 46 -12.59 10.00 5.43
CA GLU A 46 -13.57 9.32 6.29
C GLU A 46 -14.25 8.15 5.58
N ALA A 47 -14.76 8.38 4.36
CA ALA A 47 -15.37 7.34 3.56
C ALA A 47 -14.36 6.22 3.26
N PHE A 48 -13.14 6.57 2.84
CA PHE A 48 -12.11 5.59 2.54
C PHE A 48 -11.69 4.78 3.76
N CYS A 49 -11.44 5.41 4.90
CA CYS A 49 -10.96 4.74 6.12
C CYS A 49 -12.05 3.91 6.81
N ARG A 50 -13.33 4.20 6.57
CA ARG A 50 -14.43 3.33 7.01
C ARG A 50 -14.39 1.99 6.28
N ASP A 51 -14.05 2.02 5.00
CA ASP A 51 -14.19 0.88 4.10
C ASP A 51 -12.84 0.14 3.87
N PHE A 52 -11.70 0.83 4.04
CA PHE A 52 -10.36 0.32 3.71
C PHE A 52 -9.31 0.65 4.77
N TYR A 53 -8.35 -0.28 4.90
CA TYR A 53 -7.13 -0.11 5.69
C TYR A 53 -5.90 -0.38 4.81
N ILE A 54 -5.06 0.64 4.62
CA ILE A 54 -3.83 0.51 3.83
C ILE A 54 -2.71 -0.01 4.72
N THR A 55 -2.03 -1.06 4.26
CA THR A 55 -0.86 -1.61 4.95
C THR A 55 0.15 -2.24 3.97
N SER A 56 1.21 -2.83 4.51
CA SER A 56 2.26 -3.53 3.76
C SER A 56 2.46 -4.95 4.25
N LEU A 57 2.86 -5.84 3.34
CA LEU A 57 3.15 -7.24 3.65
C LEU A 57 4.29 -7.40 4.67
N SER A 58 5.36 -6.62 4.50
CA SER A 58 6.37 -6.41 5.53
C SER A 58 6.06 -5.11 6.28
N PRO A 59 5.94 -5.12 7.62
CA PRO A 59 5.75 -3.89 8.40
C PRO A 59 7.05 -3.09 8.54
N LEU A 60 8.19 -3.63 8.10
CA LEU A 60 9.49 -2.97 8.13
C LEU A 60 10.06 -2.76 6.71
N GLY A 61 10.81 -1.68 6.55
CA GLY A 61 11.68 -1.43 5.40
C GLY A 61 13.08 -2.01 5.61
N PHE A 62 13.81 -2.23 4.52
CA PHE A 62 15.16 -2.81 4.53
C PHE A 62 16.15 -1.89 3.83
N VAL A 63 17.38 -1.84 4.34
CA VAL A 63 18.48 -1.06 3.77
C VAL A 63 19.64 -1.99 3.47
N LYS A 64 20.19 -1.90 2.25
CA LYS A 64 21.39 -2.61 1.81
C LYS A 64 22.31 -1.60 1.13
N ASP A 65 23.56 -1.52 1.58
CA ASP A 65 24.56 -0.58 1.06
C ASP A 65 24.08 0.88 1.01
N GLY A 66 23.39 1.31 2.08
CA GLY A 66 22.83 2.66 2.20
C GLY A 66 21.61 2.94 1.30
N LYS A 67 21.09 1.94 0.59
CA LYS A 67 19.92 2.07 -0.30
C LYS A 67 18.74 1.30 0.27
N ASN A 68 17.56 1.92 0.21
CA ASN A 68 16.31 1.24 0.52
C ASN A 68 16.04 0.17 -0.55
N ILE A 69 15.78 -1.05 -0.10
CA ILE A 69 15.40 -2.19 -0.95
C ILE A 69 14.05 -2.76 -0.50
N ASN A 70 13.33 -3.35 -1.43
CA ASN A 70 12.15 -4.14 -1.11
C ASN A 70 12.56 -5.52 -0.60
N TYR A 71 11.67 -6.18 0.15
CA TYR A 71 11.92 -7.52 0.67
C TYR A 71 12.12 -8.57 -0.45
N TYR A 72 11.64 -8.30 -1.67
CA TYR A 72 11.77 -9.19 -2.84
C TYR A 72 12.94 -8.86 -3.78
N ASP A 73 13.73 -7.81 -3.48
CA ASP A 73 14.88 -7.43 -4.32
C ASP A 73 16.08 -8.37 -4.11
N ASP A 74 16.12 -9.10 -2.98
CA ASP A 74 17.16 -10.06 -2.64
C ASP A 74 16.52 -11.40 -2.20
N ARG A 75 16.95 -12.51 -2.80
CA ARG A 75 16.36 -13.83 -2.56
C ARG A 75 16.55 -14.32 -1.14
N GLN A 76 17.70 -14.03 -0.53
CA GLN A 76 17.99 -14.44 0.84
C GLN A 76 17.16 -13.60 1.83
N LEU A 77 17.04 -12.29 1.56
CA LEU A 77 16.15 -11.42 2.32
C LEU A 77 14.69 -11.89 2.24
N GLN A 78 14.18 -12.15 1.02
CA GLN A 78 12.81 -12.60 0.83
C GLN A 78 12.51 -13.87 1.63
N LYS A 79 13.40 -14.86 1.56
CA LYS A 79 13.26 -16.12 2.31
C LYS A 79 13.28 -15.90 3.82
N THR A 80 14.14 -15.02 4.30
CA THR A 80 14.30 -14.74 5.74
C THR A 80 13.14 -13.91 6.30
N ALA A 81 12.59 -12.99 5.48
CA ALA A 81 11.47 -12.14 5.85
C ALA A 81 10.11 -12.84 5.75
N GLU A 82 9.99 -13.93 4.98
CA GLU A 82 8.71 -14.61 4.73
C GLU A 82 7.95 -14.99 6.02
N PRO A 83 8.56 -15.62 7.05
CA PRO A 83 7.84 -15.92 8.29
C PRO A 83 7.32 -14.67 9.00
N PHE A 84 8.08 -13.57 8.96
CA PHE A 84 7.69 -12.29 9.57
C PHE A 84 6.54 -11.63 8.79
N ILE A 85 6.56 -11.72 7.46
CA ILE A 85 5.48 -11.26 6.58
C ILE A 85 4.19 -12.06 6.85
N VAL A 86 4.29 -13.39 6.95
CA VAL A 86 3.15 -14.25 7.29
C VAL A 86 2.55 -13.89 8.64
N TRP A 87 3.39 -13.68 9.66
CA TRP A 87 2.96 -13.21 10.97
C TRP A 87 2.23 -11.86 10.89
N ASN A 88 2.77 -10.90 10.14
CA ASN A 88 2.19 -9.57 9.99
C ASN A 88 0.83 -9.62 9.28
N ILE A 89 0.69 -10.39 8.19
CA ILE A 89 -0.59 -10.55 7.50
C ILE A 89 -1.63 -11.15 8.45
N ARG A 90 -1.29 -12.19 9.20
CA ARG A 90 -2.21 -12.79 10.19
C ARG A 90 -2.64 -11.79 11.25
N THR A 91 -1.69 -11.03 11.79
CA THR A 91 -1.97 -9.97 12.77
C THR A 91 -2.96 -8.94 12.21
N GLN A 92 -2.78 -8.53 10.95
CA GLN A 92 -3.68 -7.58 10.28
C GLN A 92 -5.06 -8.17 9.99
N LEU A 93 -5.13 -9.47 9.66
CA LEU A 93 -6.41 -10.17 9.53
C LEU A 93 -7.17 -10.21 10.86
N ASP A 94 -6.47 -10.35 11.98
CA ASP A 94 -7.06 -10.37 13.32
C ASP A 94 -7.61 -9.00 13.75
N PHE A 95 -7.26 -7.91 13.05
CA PHE A 95 -7.91 -6.61 13.22
C PHE A 95 -9.35 -6.57 12.67
N GLY A 96 -9.79 -7.62 11.96
CA GLY A 96 -11.14 -7.75 11.42
C GLY A 96 -11.25 -7.55 9.91
N ALA A 97 -10.16 -7.78 9.16
CA ALA A 97 -10.17 -7.60 7.70
C ALA A 97 -11.14 -8.59 7.00
N ASN A 98 -11.84 -8.11 5.97
CA ASN A 98 -12.61 -8.99 5.08
C ASN A 98 -11.65 -9.95 4.34
N ARG A 99 -11.92 -11.25 4.40
CA ARG A 99 -11.11 -12.32 3.77
C ARG A 99 -11.53 -12.66 2.34
N ASP A 100 -12.51 -11.95 1.78
CA ASP A 100 -12.93 -12.15 0.40
C ASP A 100 -11.88 -11.65 -0.58
N ALA A 101 -11.38 -10.42 -0.41
CA ALA A 101 -10.35 -9.88 -1.29
C ALA A 101 -9.33 -8.99 -0.57
N ALA A 102 -8.13 -8.94 -1.13
CA ALA A 102 -7.10 -7.95 -0.80
C ALA A 102 -6.65 -7.21 -2.06
N ILE A 103 -6.50 -5.89 -1.97
CA ILE A 103 -5.96 -5.08 -3.06
C ILE A 103 -4.44 -4.96 -2.90
N CYS A 104 -3.69 -5.40 -3.91
CA CYS A 104 -2.23 -5.38 -3.90
C CYS A 104 -1.69 -4.23 -4.76
N LEU A 105 -1.05 -3.25 -4.11
CA LEU A 105 -0.42 -2.13 -4.81
C LEU A 105 0.95 -2.56 -5.36
N GLY A 106 0.99 -2.89 -6.64
CA GLY A 106 2.18 -3.32 -7.38
C GLY A 106 1.99 -4.64 -8.10
N GLU A 107 1.87 -4.56 -9.43
CA GLU A 107 1.54 -5.69 -10.33
C GLU A 107 2.72 -6.63 -10.62
N GLY A 108 3.92 -6.33 -10.11
CA GLY A 108 5.13 -7.11 -10.36
C GLY A 108 5.45 -8.12 -9.26
N GLN A 109 6.69 -8.09 -8.77
CA GLN A 109 7.19 -9.04 -7.78
C GLN A 109 6.40 -9.04 -6.46
N ASN A 110 5.84 -7.89 -6.05
CA ASN A 110 4.99 -7.78 -4.86
C ASN A 110 3.75 -8.68 -4.99
N PHE A 111 3.01 -8.54 -6.09
CA PHE A 111 1.83 -9.37 -6.38
C PHE A 111 2.17 -10.85 -6.54
N ALA A 112 3.23 -11.17 -7.31
CA ALA A 112 3.65 -12.56 -7.50
C ALA A 112 4.02 -13.25 -6.18
N PHE A 113 4.73 -12.53 -5.29
CA PHE A 113 5.04 -13.03 -3.96
C PHE A 113 3.77 -13.21 -3.12
N PHE A 114 2.88 -12.21 -3.10
CA PHE A 114 1.66 -12.26 -2.31
C PHE A 114 0.74 -13.40 -2.75
N GLN A 115 0.55 -13.60 -4.05
CA GLN A 115 -0.21 -14.73 -4.58
C GLN A 115 0.39 -16.07 -4.15
N LYS A 116 1.72 -16.23 -4.22
CA LYS A 116 2.39 -17.47 -3.83
C LYS A 116 2.14 -17.80 -2.36
N ILE A 117 2.32 -16.83 -1.46
CA ILE A 117 2.09 -17.09 -0.03
C ILE A 117 0.59 -17.30 0.25
N ASN A 118 -0.30 -16.57 -0.41
CA ASN A 118 -1.74 -16.73 -0.26
C ASN A 118 -2.22 -18.11 -0.73
N ALA A 119 -1.66 -18.66 -1.81
CA ALA A 119 -1.97 -20.01 -2.27
C ALA A 119 -1.61 -21.10 -1.25
N THR A 120 -0.64 -20.83 -0.36
CA THR A 120 -0.23 -21.77 0.70
C THR A 120 -0.95 -21.52 2.03
N GLN A 121 -1.26 -20.27 2.35
CA GLN A 121 -1.79 -19.87 3.66
C GLN A 121 -3.31 -19.64 3.67
N GLY A 122 -3.92 -19.39 2.51
CA GLY A 122 -5.35 -19.12 2.36
C GLY A 122 -5.81 -17.85 3.10
N PHE A 123 -5.08 -16.74 2.98
CA PHE A 123 -5.42 -15.49 3.66
C PHE A 123 -6.68 -14.84 3.09
N PHE A 124 -6.76 -14.74 1.76
CA PHE A 124 -7.86 -14.11 1.02
C PHE A 124 -8.32 -15.01 -0.12
N LYS A 125 -9.62 -14.96 -0.49
CA LYS A 125 -10.12 -15.70 -1.67
C LYS A 125 -9.54 -15.13 -2.96
N GLU A 126 -9.43 -13.80 -3.04
CA GLU A 126 -8.89 -13.10 -4.21
C GLU A 126 -7.83 -12.06 -3.81
N ILE A 127 -6.85 -11.84 -4.69
CA ILE A 127 -5.93 -10.72 -4.59
C ILE A 127 -6.02 -9.93 -5.89
N ILE A 128 -6.40 -8.66 -5.79
CA ILE A 128 -6.65 -7.78 -6.92
C ILE A 128 -5.46 -6.84 -7.10
N PRO A 129 -4.68 -6.95 -8.18
CA PRO A 129 -3.49 -6.13 -8.36
C PRO A 129 -3.84 -4.75 -8.95
N LEU A 130 -3.20 -3.70 -8.42
CA LEU A 130 -3.26 -2.35 -8.96
C LEU A 130 -1.84 -1.78 -9.20
N PRO A 131 -1.65 -0.90 -10.20
CA PRO A 131 -0.34 -0.33 -10.50
C PRO A 131 0.22 0.46 -9.32
N HIS A 132 1.44 0.18 -8.88
CA HIS A 132 1.99 0.82 -7.68
C HIS A 132 1.98 2.37 -7.79
N PRO A 133 1.57 3.12 -6.73
CA PRO A 133 1.50 4.59 -6.76
C PRO A 133 2.77 5.29 -7.25
N ARG A 134 3.93 4.82 -6.79
CA ARG A 134 5.25 5.32 -7.25
C ARG A 134 5.41 5.15 -8.76
N TRP A 135 5.05 3.99 -9.30
CA TRP A 135 5.21 3.70 -10.73
C TRP A 135 4.30 4.60 -11.58
N VAL A 136 3.05 4.82 -11.14
CA VAL A 136 2.13 5.74 -11.81
C VAL A 136 2.74 7.14 -11.89
N MET A 137 3.25 7.64 -10.76
CA MET A 137 3.81 8.99 -10.69
C MET A 137 5.15 9.15 -11.42
N GLN A 138 5.96 8.09 -11.49
CA GLN A 138 7.26 8.13 -12.17
C GLN A 138 7.15 7.93 -13.68
N TYR A 139 6.28 7.04 -14.14
CA TYR A 139 6.28 6.58 -15.54
C TYR A 139 4.97 6.87 -16.29
N ARG A 140 3.90 7.23 -15.59
CA ARG A 140 2.56 7.44 -16.18
C ARG A 140 1.92 8.75 -15.72
N ARG A 141 2.73 9.75 -15.34
CA ARG A 141 2.25 11.03 -14.80
C ARG A 141 1.19 11.73 -15.67
N LYS A 142 1.32 11.67 -17.00
CA LYS A 142 0.34 12.25 -17.95
C LYS A 142 -1.03 11.55 -17.97
N ARG A 143 -1.11 10.34 -17.40
CA ARG A 143 -2.30 9.48 -17.36
C ARG A 143 -2.83 9.28 -15.94
N VAL A 144 -2.41 10.13 -14.99
CA VAL A 144 -2.75 9.98 -13.56
C VAL A 144 -4.26 9.87 -13.33
N GLU A 145 -5.07 10.68 -14.02
CA GLU A 145 -6.53 10.66 -13.89
C GLU A 145 -7.13 9.30 -14.26
N GLU A 146 -6.63 8.67 -15.33
CA GLU A 146 -7.05 7.32 -15.73
C GLU A 146 -6.76 6.29 -14.63
N PHE A 147 -5.58 6.37 -14.00
CA PHE A 147 -5.24 5.48 -12.90
C PHE A 147 -6.04 5.78 -11.64
N VAL A 148 -6.37 7.04 -11.36
CA VAL A 148 -7.29 7.40 -10.26
C VAL A 148 -8.64 6.74 -10.46
N GLN A 149 -9.22 6.82 -11.66
CA GLN A 149 -10.52 6.19 -11.95
C GLN A 149 -10.44 4.67 -11.83
N ARG A 150 -9.41 4.03 -12.39
CA ARG A 150 -9.20 2.58 -12.24
C ARG A 150 -9.14 2.16 -10.77
N TYR A 151 -8.46 2.93 -9.92
CA TYR A 151 -8.43 2.68 -8.47
C TYR A 151 -9.82 2.80 -7.84
N VAL A 152 -10.55 3.87 -8.11
CA VAL A 152 -11.89 4.10 -7.55
C VAL A 152 -12.88 3.02 -7.99
N GLU A 153 -12.88 2.65 -9.27
CA GLU A 153 -13.72 1.59 -9.82
C GLU A 153 -13.44 0.26 -9.11
N THR A 154 -12.16 -0.10 -8.99
CA THR A 154 -11.74 -1.33 -8.28
C THR A 154 -12.18 -1.30 -6.82
N LEU A 155 -11.97 -0.20 -6.11
CA LEU A 155 -12.37 -0.07 -4.70
C LEU A 155 -13.90 -0.22 -4.53
N ARG A 156 -14.70 0.29 -5.47
CA ARG A 156 -16.17 0.22 -5.40
C ARG A 156 -16.76 -1.12 -5.85
N SER A 157 -16.05 -1.89 -6.66
CA SER A 157 -16.55 -3.18 -7.18
C SER A 157 -16.08 -4.39 -6.37
N SER A 158 -15.08 -4.23 -5.50
CA SER A 158 -14.40 -5.36 -4.86
C SER A 158 -15.04 -5.82 -3.54
N PHE A 159 -16.01 -5.08 -2.98
CA PHE A 159 -16.64 -5.35 -1.68
C PHE A 159 -18.08 -4.84 -1.62
#